data_AF-A0A4Q2UKY1-F1
#
_entry.id   AF-A0A4Q2UKY1-F1
#
_cell.length_a   1.000
_cell.length_b   1.000
_cell.length_c   1.000
_cell.angle_alpha   90.00
_cell.angle_beta   90.00
_cell.angle_gamma   90.00
#
_symmetry.space_group_name_H-M   'P 1'
#
loop_
_entity.id
_entity.type
_entity.pdbx_description
1 polymer ?
#
loop_
_entity_poly.entity_id
_entity_poly.type
_entity_poly.pdbx_seq_one_letter_code
_entity_poly.pdbx_strand_id
1 'polypeptide(L)'
;METIYEWLLHNMGNQGNAFTILNVHRQTDQADSAPLEVMARTHDYAVVTVQIQPVEADSSDTDRLHDRPATQTINFARTEQLLDYLSTGNLPDAATNESASGFRVSVFEPQAGEDQIVFPQE
;
A
#
# COMPACT_ATOMS: atom_id res chain seq x y z
N MET A 1 11.75 -5.11 -1.70
CA MET A 1 10.55 -4.47 -2.29
C MET A 1 10.24 -4.92 -3.71
N GLU A 2 11.22 -5.35 -4.52
CA GLU A 2 11.02 -5.67 -5.94
C GLU A 2 9.91 -6.70 -6.23
N THR A 3 9.87 -7.81 -5.50
CA THR A 3 8.81 -8.83 -5.68
C THR A 3 7.40 -8.28 -5.45
N ILE A 4 7.23 -7.35 -4.52
CA ILE A 4 5.93 -6.70 -4.26
C ILE A 4 5.58 -5.79 -5.43
N TYR A 5 6.55 -4.99 -5.90
CA TYR A 5 6.38 -4.10 -7.03
C TYR A 5 6.01 -4.86 -8.30
N GLU A 6 6.74 -5.92 -8.66
CA GLU A 6 6.44 -6.76 -9.81
C GLU A 6 5.04 -7.39 -9.70
N TRP A 7 4.66 -7.89 -8.51
CA TRP A 7 3.33 -8.46 -8.32
C TRP A 7 2.22 -7.43 -8.56
N LEU A 8 2.39 -6.20 -8.04
CA LEU A 8 1.43 -5.11 -8.22
C LEU A 8 1.26 -4.77 -9.71
N LEU A 9 2.37 -4.68 -10.46
CA LEU A 9 2.33 -4.42 -11.91
C LEU A 9 1.60 -5.53 -12.67
N HIS A 10 1.88 -6.80 -12.36
CA HIS A 10 1.22 -7.93 -13.01
C HIS A 10 -0.28 -8.05 -12.66
N ASN A 11 -0.71 -7.46 -11.54
CA ASN A 11 -2.10 -7.48 -11.07
C ASN A 11 -2.85 -6.17 -11.28
N MET A 12 -2.29 -5.23 -12.06
CA MET A 12 -2.98 -4.00 -12.43
C MET A 12 -4.32 -4.29 -13.12
N GLY A 13 -5.38 -3.63 -12.66
CA GLY A 13 -6.74 -3.80 -13.16
C GLY A 13 -7.43 -5.11 -12.77
N ASN A 14 -6.79 -6.00 -12.00
CA ASN A 14 -7.41 -7.25 -11.56
C ASN A 14 -8.49 -6.99 -10.51
N GLN A 15 -9.76 -7.13 -10.91
CA GLN A 15 -10.93 -6.89 -10.05
C GLN A 15 -11.23 -8.05 -9.09
N GLY A 16 -10.56 -9.19 -9.24
CA GLY A 16 -10.68 -10.32 -8.31
C GLY A 16 -9.89 -10.14 -7.02
N ASN A 17 -9.00 -9.15 -6.98
CA ASN A 17 -8.25 -8.80 -5.78
C ASN A 17 -9.07 -7.90 -4.85
N ALA A 18 -8.78 -7.96 -3.55
CA ALA A 18 -9.35 -7.06 -2.55
C ALA A 18 -9.13 -5.58 -2.89
N PHE A 19 -7.97 -5.28 -3.47
CA PHE A 19 -7.65 -3.99 -4.05
C PHE A 19 -7.46 -4.12 -5.56
N THR A 20 -8.31 -3.48 -6.35
CA THR A 20 -8.06 -3.30 -7.78
C THR A 20 -6.96 -2.27 -7.96
N ILE A 21 -5.76 -2.71 -8.34
CA ILE A 21 -4.60 -1.83 -8.51
C ILE A 21 -4.80 -0.94 -9.75
N LEU A 22 -4.82 0.38 -9.57
CA LEU A 22 -5.02 1.36 -10.65
C LEU A 22 -3.70 1.95 -11.13
N ASN A 23 -2.79 2.23 -10.21
CA ASN A 23 -1.46 2.74 -10.52
C ASN A 23 -0.47 2.41 -9.40
N VAL A 24 0.82 2.33 -9.72
CA VAL A 24 1.90 2.09 -8.76
C VAL A 24 3.01 3.11 -9.03
N HIS A 25 3.39 3.85 -8.00
CA HIS A 25 4.48 4.80 -8.03
C HIS A 25 5.61 4.33 -7.09
N ARG A 26 6.83 4.33 -7.59
CA ARG A 26 8.06 4.09 -6.82
C ARG A 26 8.87 5.38 -6.87
N GLN A 27 9.28 5.89 -5.71
CA GLN A 27 10.22 7.01 -5.68
C GLN A 27 11.56 6.53 -6.24
N THR A 28 11.94 7.06 -7.41
CA THR A 28 13.04 6.57 -8.25
C THR A 28 14.44 6.86 -7.69
N ASP A 29 14.58 7.71 -6.68
CA ASP A 29 15.88 8.17 -6.19
C ASP A 29 16.42 7.39 -4.96
N GLN A 30 15.69 6.40 -4.45
CA GLN A 30 16.15 5.56 -3.34
C GLN A 30 16.07 4.05 -3.69
N ALA A 31 17.21 3.37 -3.52
CA ALA A 31 17.39 1.93 -3.68
C ALA A 31 16.33 1.11 -2.91
N ASP A 32 16.06 -0.14 -3.36
CA ASP A 32 15.35 -1.36 -2.85
C ASP A 32 14.46 -1.38 -1.57
N SER A 33 14.38 -0.27 -0.86
CA SER A 33 13.75 0.05 0.41
C SER A 33 12.78 1.23 0.32
N ALA A 34 12.73 1.94 -0.82
CA ALA A 34 11.79 3.03 -1.03
C ALA A 34 10.32 2.56 -0.87
N PRO A 35 9.45 3.41 -0.29
CA PRO A 35 8.03 3.12 -0.22
C PRO A 35 7.43 3.02 -1.63
N LEU A 36 6.46 2.13 -1.77
CA LEU A 36 5.58 2.06 -2.93
C LEU A 36 4.28 2.75 -2.59
N GLU A 37 3.85 3.67 -3.45
CA GLU A 37 2.54 4.29 -3.37
C GLU A 37 1.65 3.68 -4.44
N VAL A 38 0.52 3.14 -4.01
CA VAL A 38 -0.39 2.39 -4.86
C VAL A 38 -1.74 3.10 -4.85
N MET A 39 -2.19 3.55 -6.02
CA MET A 39 -3.57 3.98 -6.17
C MET A 39 -4.40 2.72 -6.43
N ALA A 40 -5.38 2.46 -5.56
CA ALA A 40 -6.20 1.27 -5.64
C ALA A 40 -7.68 1.61 -5.50
N ARG A 41 -8.53 0.73 -6.00
CA ARG A 41 -9.97 0.78 -5.79
C ARG A 41 -10.43 -0.40 -4.95
N THR A 42 -11.21 -0.13 -3.92
CA THR A 42 -11.85 -1.12 -3.05
C THR A 42 -13.11 -1.71 -3.72
N HIS A 43 -13.68 -2.77 -3.13
CA HIS A 43 -14.89 -3.42 -3.66
C HIS A 43 -16.15 -2.53 -3.65
N ASP A 44 -16.23 -1.54 -2.76
CA ASP A 44 -17.27 -0.52 -2.72
C ASP A 44 -16.99 0.66 -3.67
N TYR A 45 -16.01 0.52 -4.57
CA TYR A 45 -15.60 1.49 -5.58
C TYR A 45 -14.95 2.77 -5.04
N ALA A 46 -14.59 2.82 -3.75
CA ALA A 46 -13.78 3.92 -3.23
C ALA A 46 -12.35 3.84 -3.78
N VAL A 47 -11.79 4.99 -4.16
CA VAL A 47 -10.39 5.10 -4.57
C VAL A 47 -9.57 5.48 -3.36
N VAL A 48 -8.60 4.64 -3.00
CA VAL A 48 -7.73 4.81 -1.85
C VAL A 48 -6.28 4.83 -2.30
N THR A 49 -5.43 5.44 -1.48
CA THR A 49 -3.99 5.26 -1.61
C THR A 49 -3.53 4.21 -0.61
N VAL A 50 -2.76 3.23 -1.08
CA VAL A 50 -2.12 2.21 -0.25
C VAL A 50 -0.61 2.43 -0.33
N GLN A 51 0.01 2.76 0.79
CA GLN A 51 1.45 2.89 0.90
C GLN A 51 2.05 1.61 1.47
N ILE A 52 3.07 1.07 0.82
CA ILE A 52 3.77 -0.15 1.25
C ILE A 52 5.23 0.19 1.46
N GLN A 53 5.75 -0.07 2.64
CA GLN A 53 7.14 0.26 2.98
C GLN A 53 7.75 -0.78 3.93
N PRO A 54 9.07 -0.96 3.92
CA PRO A 54 9.73 -1.76 4.95
C PRO A 54 9.53 -1.14 6.35
N VAL A 55 9.41 -1.99 7.37
CA VAL A 55 9.41 -1.53 8.77
C VAL A 55 10.84 -1.15 9.14
N GLU A 56 11.12 0.15 9.26
CA GLU A 56 12.37 0.67 9.84
C GLU A 56 12.17 1.03 11.31
N ALA A 57 13.21 0.79 12.12
CA ALA A 57 13.18 0.88 13.59
C ALA A 57 12.93 2.29 14.15
N ASP A 58 13.00 3.34 13.32
CA ASP A 58 12.97 4.75 13.78
C ASP A 58 11.98 5.62 12.99
N SER A 59 10.85 5.04 12.59
CA SER A 59 9.88 5.66 11.70
C SER A 59 8.69 6.26 12.46
N SER A 60 8.91 7.40 13.14
CA SER A 60 7.84 8.12 13.86
C SER A 60 6.94 8.99 12.95
N ASP A 61 7.39 9.31 11.73
CA ASP A 61 6.64 10.16 10.77
C ASP A 61 5.82 9.36 9.73
N THR A 62 5.87 8.03 9.79
CA THR A 62 5.41 7.16 8.69
C THR A 62 3.92 6.85 8.59
N ASP A 63 3.09 7.30 9.54
CA ASP A 63 1.63 7.11 9.44
C ASP A 63 0.93 8.29 8.76
N ARG A 64 1.71 9.14 8.08
CA ARG A 64 1.22 10.28 7.34
C ARG A 64 1.72 10.24 5.91
N LEU A 65 0.80 10.47 4.97
CA LEU A 65 1.11 10.64 3.56
C LEU A 65 0.60 12.02 3.16
N HIS A 66 1.43 13.00 2.85
CA HIS A 66 0.98 14.39 2.61
C HIS A 66 0.11 14.95 3.75
N ASP A 67 0.60 14.85 4.99
CA ASP A 67 -0.08 15.32 6.22
C ASP A 67 -1.41 14.63 6.60
N ARG A 68 -1.98 13.74 5.78
CA ARG A 68 -3.15 12.94 6.15
C ARG A 68 -2.76 11.68 6.95
N PRO A 69 -3.46 11.37 8.05
CA PRO A 69 -3.24 10.12 8.78
C PRO A 69 -3.76 8.92 7.98
N ALA A 70 -3.11 7.78 8.12
CA ALA A 70 -3.64 6.51 7.62
C ALA A 70 -4.97 6.16 8.32
N THR A 71 -5.97 5.71 7.57
CA THR A 71 -7.21 5.17 8.13
C THR A 71 -7.01 3.76 8.67
N GLN A 72 -6.05 3.03 8.10
CA GLN A 72 -5.67 1.70 8.54
C GLN A 72 -4.17 1.48 8.33
N THR A 73 -3.50 0.92 9.33
CA THR A 73 -2.10 0.49 9.24
C THR A 73 -2.01 -0.96 9.67
N ILE A 74 -1.36 -1.79 8.85
CA ILE A 74 -1.18 -3.22 9.10
C ILE A 74 0.30 -3.56 8.90
N ASN A 75 0.86 -4.36 9.82
CA ASN A 75 2.22 -4.86 9.71
C ASN A 75 2.22 -6.33 9.26
N PHE A 76 3.12 -6.64 8.33
CA PHE A 76 3.32 -7.97 7.76
C PHE A 76 4.76 -8.40 7.99
N ALA A 77 4.99 -9.58 8.56
CA ALA A 77 6.34 -10.09 8.78
C ALA A 77 7.04 -10.52 7.48
N ARG A 78 6.26 -10.88 6.45
CA ARG A 78 6.77 -11.49 5.21
C ARG A 78 5.99 -11.04 3.99
N THR A 79 6.64 -11.12 2.84
CA THR A 79 6.09 -10.75 1.53
C THR A 79 4.83 -11.54 1.21
N GLU A 80 4.80 -12.85 1.47
CA GLU A 80 3.68 -13.72 1.09
C GLU A 80 2.38 -13.32 1.79
N GLN A 81 2.47 -12.93 3.06
CA GLN A 81 1.29 -12.48 3.83
C GLN A 81 0.75 -11.16 3.29
N LEU A 82 1.63 -10.25 2.90
CA LEU A 82 1.24 -8.98 2.29
C LEU A 82 0.55 -9.21 0.94
N LEU A 83 1.11 -10.07 0.09
CA LEU A 83 0.52 -10.38 -1.21
C LEU A 83 -0.84 -11.10 -1.06
N ASP A 84 -0.96 -12.01 -0.09
CA ASP A 84 -2.23 -12.64 0.25
C ASP A 84 -3.27 -11.62 0.71
N TYR A 85 -2.88 -10.64 1.55
CA TYR A 85 -3.75 -9.54 1.94
C TYR A 85 -4.18 -8.67 0.76
N LEU A 86 -3.26 -8.28 -0.13
CA LEU A 86 -3.61 -7.49 -1.32
C LEU A 86 -4.57 -8.23 -2.26
N SER A 87 -4.46 -9.56 -2.32
CA SER A 87 -5.32 -10.40 -3.16
C SER A 87 -6.66 -10.71 -2.51
N THR A 88 -6.69 -11.07 -1.23
CA THR A 88 -7.88 -11.64 -0.57
C THR A 88 -8.55 -10.69 0.41
N GLY A 89 -7.82 -9.69 0.92
CA GLY A 89 -8.26 -8.78 1.98
C GLY A 89 -8.16 -9.40 3.37
N ASN A 90 -7.64 -10.62 3.50
CA ASN A 90 -7.50 -11.28 4.79
C ASN A 90 -6.37 -10.66 5.61
N LEU A 91 -6.69 -10.23 6.82
CA LEU A 91 -5.71 -9.71 7.77
C LEU A 91 -4.80 -10.83 8.27
N PRO A 92 -3.52 -10.54 8.55
CA PRO A 92 -2.62 -11.51 9.17
C PRO A 92 -3.09 -11.83 10.59
N ASP A 93 -2.77 -13.03 11.08
CA ASP A 93 -3.07 -13.42 12.46
C ASP A 93 -2.48 -12.41 13.45
N ALA A 94 -3.22 -12.11 14.52
CA ALA A 94 -2.91 -11.04 15.48
C ALA A 94 -1.49 -11.14 16.10
N ALA A 95 -0.91 -12.34 16.19
CA ALA A 95 0.44 -12.57 16.69
C ALA A 95 1.56 -11.99 15.77
N THR A 96 1.21 -11.53 14.57
CA THR A 96 2.16 -11.03 13.56
C THR A 96 2.31 -9.51 13.58
N ASN A 97 1.36 -8.79 14.20
CA ASN A 97 1.31 -7.32 14.23
C ASN A 97 2.44 -6.65 15.03
N GLU A 98 3.17 -7.42 15.85
CA GLU A 98 4.30 -6.95 16.68
C GLU A 98 5.68 -7.23 16.05
N SER A 99 5.74 -7.54 14.76
CA SER A 99 7.01 -7.86 14.11
C SER A 99 7.89 -6.61 13.93
N ALA A 100 9.07 -6.60 14.56
CA ALA A 100 10.09 -5.54 14.43
C ALA A 100 10.78 -5.50 13.05
N SER A 101 10.35 -6.33 12.11
CA SER A 101 10.91 -6.47 10.77
C SER A 101 9.83 -6.95 9.81
N GLY A 102 9.84 -6.45 8.58
CA GLY A 102 8.90 -6.84 7.53
C GLY A 102 8.41 -5.63 6.75
N PHE A 103 7.11 -5.55 6.51
CA PHE A 103 6.46 -4.51 5.73
C PHE A 103 5.31 -3.88 6.52
N ARG A 104 5.14 -2.58 6.36
CA ARG A 104 3.97 -1.84 6.78
C ARG A 104 3.14 -1.49 5.55
N VAL A 105 1.83 -1.68 5.68
CA VAL A 105 0.84 -1.25 4.69
C VAL A 105 -0.08 -0.24 5.36
N SER A 106 -0.11 0.97 4.81
CA SER A 106 -0.95 2.07 5.29
C SER A 106 -1.97 2.41 4.22
N VAL A 107 -3.25 2.43 4.58
CA VAL A 107 -4.37 2.79 3.70
C VAL A 107 -4.82 4.21 4.03
N PHE A 108 -5.03 5.01 3.00
CA PHE A 108 -5.47 6.38 3.09
C PHE A 108 -6.73 6.56 2.25
N GLU A 109 -7.82 6.95 2.90
CA GLU A 109 -9.06 7.33 2.23
C GLU A 109 -8.92 8.65 1.46
N PRO A 110 -9.73 8.85 0.41
CA PRO A 110 -9.71 10.09 -0.35
C PRO A 110 -10.28 11.23 0.50
N GLN A 111 -9.65 12.41 0.46
CA GLN A 111 -10.23 13.58 1.11
C GLN A 111 -11.46 14.05 0.34
N ALA A 112 -12.55 14.33 1.06
CA ALA A 112 -13.73 14.97 0.50
C ALA A 112 -13.36 16.36 -0.04
N GLY A 113 -13.11 16.47 -1.35
CA GLY A 113 -12.94 17.74 -2.05
C GLY A 113 -11.68 17.88 -2.93
N GLU A 114 -10.63 17.07 -2.76
CA GLU A 114 -9.35 17.30 -3.47
C GLU A 114 -8.77 16.13 -4.28
N ASP A 115 -9.33 14.92 -4.22
CA ASP A 115 -8.82 13.80 -5.02
C ASP A 115 -9.54 13.68 -6.38
N GLN A 116 -9.44 14.73 -7.21
CA GLN A 116 -9.60 14.51 -8.65
C GLN A 116 -8.52 13.51 -9.07
N ILE A 117 -8.92 12.41 -9.71
CA ILE A 117 -8.01 11.50 -10.39
C ILE A 117 -7.26 12.33 -11.44
N VAL A 118 -6.07 12.85 -11.10
CA VAL A 118 -5.23 13.54 -12.06
C VAL A 118 -4.45 12.47 -12.81
N PHE A 119 -4.94 12.11 -13.99
CA PHE A 119 -4.13 11.38 -14.96
C PHE A 119 -2.92 12.23 -15.34
N PRO A 120 -1.71 11.65 -15.47
CA PRO A 120 -0.58 12.39 -16.01
C PRO A 120 -0.94 12.93 -17.40
N GLN A 121 -0.65 14.21 -17.66
CA GLN A 121 -0.77 14.76 -19.01
C GLN A 121 0.31 14.13 -19.89
N GLU A 122 -0.08 13.63 -21.06
CA GLU A 122 0.84 13.17 -22.12
C GLU A 122 1.80 14.28 -22.58
#